data_AF-A0A4V2XG42-F1
#
_entry.id   AF-A0A4V2XG42-F1
#
_cell.length_a   1.000
_cell.length_b   1.000
_cell.length_c   1.000
_cell.angle_alpha   90.00
_cell.angle_beta   90.00
_cell.angle_gamma   90.00
#
_symmetry.space_group_name_H-M   'P 1'
#
loop_
_entity.id
_entity.type
_entity.pdbx_description
1 polymer ?
#
loop_
_entity_poly.entity_id
_entity_poly.type
_entity_poly.pdbx_seq_one_letter_code
_entity_poly.pdbx_strand_id
1 'polypeptide(L)'
;MNQSSPDDDRPAGDDRSADDDRLARLRDIDASLDRLRADITPPPADAGDNIDSGQYLAARQELEGQIELLEYERERLRGELGLS
;
A
#
# COMPACT_ATOMS: atom_id res chain seq x y z
N MET A 1 41.51 -25.18 32.91
CA MET A 1 41.44 -24.48 31.61
C MET A 1 40.63 -25.34 30.65
N ASN A 2 39.38 -25.01 30.37
CA ASN A 2 39.00 -24.49 29.05
C ASN A 2 37.53 -24.09 29.05
N GLN A 3 37.28 -22.90 28.53
CA GLN A 3 35.98 -22.25 28.42
C GLN A 3 35.19 -22.91 27.29
N SER A 4 34.02 -23.47 27.60
CA SER A 4 32.99 -23.78 26.60
C SER A 4 32.07 -22.58 26.53
N SER A 5 32.34 -21.70 25.56
CA SER A 5 31.41 -20.63 25.19
C SER A 5 30.16 -21.28 24.59
N PRO A 6 28.95 -20.96 25.06
CA PRO A 6 27.75 -21.29 24.31
C PRO A 6 27.67 -20.32 23.13
N ASP A 7 27.52 -20.91 21.96
CA ASP A 7 27.24 -20.27 20.69
C ASP A 7 26.17 -19.19 20.83
N ASP A 8 26.54 -17.94 20.52
CA ASP A 8 25.62 -16.85 20.19
C ASP A 8 24.98 -17.16 18.83
N ASP A 9 24.11 -18.17 18.79
CA ASP A 9 23.32 -18.57 17.62
C ASP A 9 21.95 -17.89 17.70
N ARG A 10 21.93 -16.55 17.62
CA ARG A 10 20.70 -15.78 17.44
C ARG A 10 20.57 -15.35 15.99
N PRO A 11 19.45 -15.65 15.31
CA PRO A 11 19.33 -15.47 13.88
C PRO A 11 19.18 -13.98 13.54
N ALA A 12 20.21 -13.39 12.93
CA ALA A 12 20.14 -12.08 12.26
C ALA A 12 19.34 -12.13 10.93
N GLY A 13 18.40 -13.07 10.80
CA GLY A 13 17.66 -13.40 9.57
C GLY A 13 16.19 -12.99 9.58
N ASP A 14 15.66 -12.53 10.71
CA ASP A 14 14.23 -12.19 10.85
C ASP A 14 13.92 -10.80 10.27
N ASP A 15 14.75 -9.81 10.56
CA ASP A 15 14.55 -8.43 10.07
C ASP A 15 14.62 -8.32 8.54
N ARG A 16 15.54 -9.06 7.91
CA ARG A 16 15.69 -9.05 6.44
C ARG A 16 14.47 -9.64 5.74
N SER A 17 13.94 -10.73 6.28
CA SER A 17 12.73 -11.36 5.74
C SER A 17 11.51 -10.44 5.93
N ALA A 18 11.41 -9.79 7.09
CA ALA A 18 10.36 -8.81 7.35
C ALA A 18 10.45 -7.57 6.44
N ASP A 19 11.65 -7.09 6.13
CA ASP A 19 11.85 -5.99 5.19
C ASP A 19 11.51 -6.38 3.75
N ASP A 20 11.85 -7.60 3.33
CA ASP A 20 11.46 -8.14 2.02
C ASP A 20 9.93 -8.26 1.90
N ASP A 21 9.25 -8.69 2.96
CA ASP A 21 7.78 -8.74 3.02
C ASP A 21 7.15 -7.34 2.95
N ARG A 22 7.72 -6.36 3.68
CA ARG A 22 7.29 -4.96 3.62
C ARG A 22 7.49 -4.35 2.23
N LEU A 23 8.61 -4.66 1.56
CA LEU A 23 8.89 -4.24 0.19
C LEU A 23 7.92 -4.87 -0.81
N ALA A 24 7.59 -6.16 -0.65
CA ALA A 24 6.59 -6.83 -1.47
C ALA A 24 5.22 -6.16 -1.30
N ARG A 25 4.81 -5.91 -0.05
CA ARG A 25 3.56 -5.20 0.26
C ARG A 25 3.54 -3.79 -0.31
N LEU A 26 4.65 -3.05 -0.24
CA LEU A 26 4.77 -1.71 -0.81
C LEU A 26 4.52 -1.71 -2.32
N ARG A 27 5.09 -2.68 -3.04
CA ARG A 27 4.88 -2.84 -4.50
C ARG A 27 3.43 -3.16 -4.84
N ASP A 28 2.76 -3.98 -4.04
CA ASP A 28 1.35 -4.31 -4.23
C ASP A 28 0.44 -3.09 -4.02
N ILE A 29 0.76 -2.27 -3.02
CA ILE A 29 0.05 -1.01 -2.76
C ILE A 29 0.26 -0.04 -3.90
N ASP A 30 1.49 0.15 -4.38
CA ASP A 30 1.77 1.03 -5.52
C ASP A 30 1.01 0.58 -6.77
N ALA A 31 1.01 -0.72 -7.07
CA ALA A 31 0.24 -1.27 -8.20
C ALA A 31 -1.27 -1.09 -8.04
N SER A 32 -1.79 -1.16 -6.81
CA SER A 32 -3.21 -0.94 -6.52
C SER A 32 -3.59 0.54 -6.66
N LEU A 33 -2.75 1.45 -6.16
CA LEU A 33 -2.92 2.89 -6.30
C LEU A 33 -2.94 3.32 -7.76
N ASP A 34 -2.04 2.79 -8.59
CA ASP A 34 -2.01 3.09 -10.02
C ASP A 34 -3.32 2.67 -10.73
N ARG A 35 -3.87 1.51 -10.38
CA ARG A 35 -5.16 1.05 -10.92
C ARG A 35 -6.32 1.94 -10.46
N LEU A 36 -6.43 2.19 -9.15
CA LEU A 36 -7.52 3.00 -8.59
C LEU A 36 -7.50 4.44 -9.13
N ARG A 37 -6.31 5.02 -9.32
CA ARG A 37 -6.15 6.34 -9.91
C ARG A 37 -6.54 6.37 -11.39
N ALA A 38 -6.29 5.29 -12.13
CA ALA A 38 -6.77 5.16 -13.50
C ALA A 38 -8.31 5.05 -13.56
N ASP A 39 -8.92 4.37 -12.60
CA ASP A 39 -10.38 4.19 -12.51
C ASP A 39 -11.15 5.48 -12.14
N ILE A 40 -10.47 6.48 -11.54
CA ILE A 40 -11.06 7.81 -11.26
C ILE A 40 -11.29 8.64 -12.54
N THR A 41 -10.86 8.16 -13.71
CA THR A 41 -11.05 8.87 -14.98
C THR A 41 -12.53 9.24 -15.18
N PRO A 42 -12.85 10.52 -15.43
CA PRO A 42 -14.23 10.99 -15.50
C PRO A 42 -15.05 10.26 -16.57
N PRO A 43 -16.37 10.12 -16.35
CA PRO A 43 -17.22 9.49 -17.33
C PRO A 43 -17.29 10.41 -18.56
N PRO A 44 -17.52 9.84 -19.75
CA PRO A 44 -17.73 10.64 -20.95
C PRO A 44 -18.86 11.66 -20.71
N ALA A 45 -18.74 12.84 -21.33
CA ALA A 45 -19.63 13.99 -21.12
C ALA A 45 -21.13 13.73 -21.39
N ASP A 46 -21.48 12.55 -21.91
CA ASP A 46 -22.83 12.05 -22.15
C ASP A 46 -23.43 11.24 -20.98
N ALA A 47 -22.88 11.33 -19.76
CA ALA A 47 -23.54 10.88 -18.54
C ALA A 47 -24.81 11.73 -18.30
N GLY A 48 -25.87 11.37 -19.01
CA GLY A 48 -26.96 12.27 -19.39
C GLY A 48 -28.04 12.51 -18.34
N ASP A 49 -27.96 11.91 -17.14
CA ASP A 49 -28.96 12.15 -16.08
C ASP A 49 -28.38 12.37 -14.66
N ASN A 50 -29.19 12.96 -13.79
CA ASN A 50 -28.82 13.28 -12.40
C ASN A 50 -28.66 12.03 -11.51
N ILE A 51 -29.29 10.90 -11.87
CA ILE A 51 -29.21 9.65 -11.09
C ILE A 51 -27.86 9.00 -11.34
N ASP A 52 -27.46 8.90 -12.61
CA ASP A 52 -26.15 8.44 -13.06
C ASP A 52 -25.04 9.33 -12.49
N SER A 53 -25.26 10.65 -12.45
CA SER A 53 -24.33 11.61 -11.84
C SER A 53 -24.13 11.37 -10.33
N GLY A 54 -25.20 11.03 -9.61
CA GLY A 54 -25.15 10.73 -8.17
C GLY A 54 -24.45 9.41 -7.86
N GLN A 55 -24.72 8.36 -8.64
CA GLN A 55 -24.04 7.07 -8.51
C GLN A 55 -22.55 7.17 -8.85
N TYR A 56 -22.24 7.91 -9.91
CA TYR A 56 -20.85 8.19 -10.29
C TYR A 56 -20.10 8.93 -9.18
N LEU A 57 -20.71 9.96 -8.58
CA LEU A 57 -20.09 10.71 -7.48
C LEU A 57 -19.84 9.81 -6.26
N ALA A 58 -20.80 8.97 -5.89
CA ALA A 58 -20.66 8.04 -4.77
C ALA A 58 -19.53 7.03 -5.01
N ALA A 59 -19.47 6.43 -6.20
CA ALA A 59 -18.40 5.52 -6.59
C ALA A 59 -17.03 6.22 -6.57
N ARG A 60 -16.96 7.48 -7.03
CA ARG A 60 -15.73 8.27 -7.00
C ARG A 60 -15.25 8.55 -5.56
N GLN A 61 -16.16 8.91 -4.66
CA GLN A 61 -15.82 9.11 -3.25
C GLN A 61 -15.34 7.83 -2.58
N GLU A 62 -15.94 6.69 -2.92
CA GLU A 62 -15.48 5.38 -2.43
C GLU A 62 -14.06 5.06 -2.92
N LEU A 63 -13.76 5.31 -4.20
CA LEU A 63 -12.41 5.15 -4.74
C LEU A 63 -11.40 6.11 -4.10
N GLU A 64 -11.78 7.37 -3.90
CA GLU A 64 -10.95 8.37 -3.22
C GLU A 64 -10.61 7.93 -1.77
N GLY A 65 -11.59 7.40 -1.03
CA GLY A 65 -11.35 6.87 0.32
C GLY A 65 -10.44 5.64 0.34
N GLN A 66 -10.56 4.75 -0.65
CA GLN A 66 -9.65 3.61 -0.78
C GLN A 66 -8.22 4.04 -1.09
N ILE A 67 -8.05 5.05 -1.96
CA ILE A 67 -6.74 5.63 -2.27
C ILE A 67 -6.11 6.24 -1.03
N GLU A 68 -6.84 7.03 -0.25
CA GLU A 68 -6.33 7.66 0.97
C GLU A 68 -5.79 6.62 1.97
N LEU A 69 -6.52 5.53 2.20
CA LEU A 69 -6.09 4.44 3.09
C LEU A 69 -4.81 3.76 2.61
N LEU A 70 -4.71 3.51 1.30
CA LEU A 70 -3.53 2.89 0.69
C LEU A 70 -2.33 3.83 0.69
N GLU A 71 -2.53 5.14 0.48
CA GLU A 71 -1.47 6.14 0.57
C GLU A 71 -0.92 6.26 1.99
N TYR A 72 -1.81 6.22 3.00
CA TYR A 72 -1.40 6.17 4.40
C TYR A 72 -0.58 4.91 4.71
N GLU A 73 -1.02 3.73 4.26
CA GLU A 73 -0.29 2.48 4.45
C GLU A 73 1.09 2.51 3.75
N ARG A 74 1.13 3.03 2.50
CA ARG A 74 2.38 3.23 1.75
C ARG A 74 3.36 4.09 2.52
N GLU A 75 2.90 5.23 3.03
CA GLU A 75 3.75 6.17 3.77
C GLU A 75 4.28 5.54 5.06
N ARG A 76 3.42 4.82 5.80
CA ARG A 76 3.82 4.07 6.99
C ARG A 76 4.92 3.05 6.67
N LEU A 77 4.75 2.25 5.62
CA LEU A 77 5.73 1.23 5.21
C LEU A 77 7.05 1.85 4.74
N ARG A 78 7.00 2.97 4.02
CA ARG A 78 8.21 3.70 3.63
C ARG A 78 8.96 4.23 4.85
N GLY A 79 8.25 4.71 5.86
CA GLY A 79 8.84 5.11 7.15
C GLY A 79 9.47 3.93 7.89
N GLU A 80 8.80 2.78 7.95
CA GLU A 80 9.34 1.55 8.56
C GLU A 80 10.60 1.04 7.85
N LEU A 81 10.68 1.21 6.52
CA LEU A 81 11.83 0.83 5.69
C LEU A 81 12.93 1.91 5.59
N GLY A 82 12.72 3.10 6.17
CA GLY A 82 13.66 4.22 6.07
C GLY A 82 13.79 4.84 4.66
N LEU A 83 12.75 4.74 3.83
CA LEU A 83 12.67 5.24 2.44
C LEU A 83 12.05 6.65 2.33
N SER A 84 11.97 7.37 3.45
CA SER A 84 11.43 8.73 3.59
C SER A 84 12.38 9.80 3.05
#